data_AF-A0A933XXZ5-F1
#
_entry.id   AF-A0A933XXZ5-F1
#
_cell.length_a   1.000
_cell.length_b   1.000
_cell.length_c   1.000
_cell.angle_alpha   90.00
_cell.angle_beta   90.00
_cell.angle_gamma   90.00
#
_symmetry.space_group_name_H-M   'P 1'
#
loop_
_entity.id
_entity.type
_entity.pdbx_description
1 polymer ?
#
loop_
_entity_poly.entity_id
_entity_poly.type
_entity_poly.pdbx_seq_one_letter_code
_entity_poly.pdbx_strand_id
1 'polypeptide(L)'
;MRILSRQVASFLRPTGSAAAIAFLASAPFANGVAAQASASSRANVFVQPLPPQVSMLYADGQQVMVPMETVWRPVCGPGSSTLTPPDLRQIAASHDALMASGPVIQVDQTHNDAGINFVFNVSGSIPSGALGAIATAEAYMESQFNDLITVTVNLSFATLPSNVLGGTGSSYVNVTWANARNGLNAGKDTNDTIQSFLPTTSTIPVRYSSGAAITNETRVFFTVANYRATIGSVSGTAASMQYNNIFAWDFDPSNGISSGKYSFVDVVIHETGHAMGFTSGIDFRVNDIEAIDIFRFQRTDGAGDYNPDTTAEFQARARLAAFNAPNDDQNFDLISVEYRLSDGAPDQASHVREQAANIGIMDPAFASAQTYFPNYYKASDTNAFDAIGYDR
;
A
#
# COMPACT_ATOMS: atom_id res chain seq x y z
N MET A 1 5.95 5.12 -76.55
CA MET A 1 7.34 5.48 -76.92
C MET A 1 7.62 6.83 -76.25
N ARG A 2 8.42 7.01 -75.20
CA ARG A 2 9.52 6.29 -74.57
C ARG A 2 9.37 6.31 -73.05
N ILE A 3 9.77 5.19 -72.46
CA ILE A 3 10.08 4.93 -71.06
C ILE A 3 11.37 5.70 -70.70
N LEU A 4 11.43 6.29 -69.51
CA LEU A 4 12.70 6.62 -68.85
C LEU A 4 12.62 6.22 -67.38
N SER A 5 13.42 5.20 -67.08
CA SER A 5 13.73 4.60 -65.80
C SER A 5 14.68 5.48 -65.00
N ARG A 6 14.54 5.50 -63.67
CA ARG A 6 15.65 5.79 -62.75
C ARG A 6 15.68 4.77 -61.63
N GLN A 7 16.87 4.22 -61.44
CA GLN A 7 17.25 3.15 -60.54
C GLN A 7 17.09 3.57 -59.07
N VAL A 8 16.55 2.66 -58.25
CA VAL A 8 16.66 2.71 -56.80
C VAL A 8 17.93 1.94 -56.42
N ALA A 9 18.91 2.66 -55.88
CA ALA A 9 20.13 2.09 -55.33
C ALA A 9 19.85 1.48 -53.95
N SER A 10 20.21 0.20 -53.78
CA SER A 10 20.18 -0.50 -52.50
C SER A 10 21.27 0.04 -51.57
N PHE A 11 20.90 0.51 -50.38
CA PHE A 11 21.85 0.76 -49.30
C PHE A 11 21.75 -0.34 -48.24
N LEU A 12 22.84 -1.11 -48.21
CA LEU A 12 23.49 -1.84 -47.12
C LEU A 12 22.79 -1.83 -45.74
N ARG A 13 22.49 -3.03 -45.25
CA ARG A 13 22.23 -3.34 -43.84
C ARG A 13 23.54 -3.27 -43.05
N PRO A 14 23.60 -2.60 -41.88
CA PRO A 14 24.63 -2.87 -40.90
C PRO A 14 24.24 -4.08 -40.05
N THR A 15 25.12 -5.07 -40.02
CA THR A 15 25.16 -6.17 -39.05
C THR A 15 25.52 -5.61 -37.68
N GLY A 16 24.53 -5.45 -36.81
CA GLY A 16 24.73 -5.13 -35.38
C GLY A 16 24.69 -6.41 -34.56
N SER A 17 25.83 -6.74 -33.96
CA SER A 17 26.01 -7.85 -33.02
C SER A 17 25.03 -7.75 -31.85
N ALA A 18 24.30 -8.84 -31.58
CA ALA A 18 23.50 -8.99 -30.38
C ALA A 18 24.42 -9.01 -29.15
N ALA A 19 24.42 -7.93 -28.37
CA ALA A 19 25.00 -7.93 -27.03
C ALA A 19 24.04 -8.71 -26.12
N ALA A 20 24.45 -9.92 -25.71
CA ALA A 20 23.78 -10.68 -24.67
C ALA A 20 23.86 -9.89 -23.36
N ILE A 21 22.72 -9.36 -22.90
CA ILE A 21 22.58 -8.82 -21.55
C ILE A 21 22.62 -10.01 -20.60
N ALA A 22 23.76 -10.20 -19.93
CA ALA A 22 23.90 -11.17 -18.87
C ALA A 22 23.03 -10.74 -17.69
N PHE A 23 22.00 -11.53 -17.37
CA PHE A 23 21.32 -11.46 -16.09
C PHE A 23 22.33 -11.85 -14.99
N LEU A 24 22.86 -10.84 -14.29
CA LEU A 24 23.53 -11.05 -13.02
C LEU A 24 22.44 -11.38 -12.00
N ALA A 25 22.33 -12.67 -11.66
CA ALA A 25 21.57 -13.12 -10.50
C ALA A 25 22.11 -12.39 -9.26
N SER A 26 21.25 -11.63 -8.59
CA SER A 26 21.55 -11.03 -7.30
C SER A 26 21.89 -12.12 -6.28
N ALA A 27 23.09 -12.07 -5.72
CA ALA A 27 23.52 -12.94 -4.64
C ALA A 27 22.67 -12.71 -3.38
N PRO A 28 22.42 -13.76 -2.55
CA PRO A 28 21.65 -13.61 -1.33
C PRO A 28 22.50 -12.87 -0.28
N PHE A 29 22.08 -11.67 0.11
CA PHE A 29 22.62 -10.99 1.30
C PHE A 29 21.92 -11.52 2.53
N ALA A 30 22.59 -12.41 3.27
CA ALA A 30 22.20 -12.81 4.61
C ALA A 30 23.37 -12.53 5.56
N ASN A 31 23.40 -11.34 6.15
CA ASN A 31 24.17 -11.11 7.36
C ASN A 31 23.27 -11.43 8.56
N GLY A 32 23.81 -12.17 9.52
CA GLY A 32 23.10 -12.64 10.70
C GLY A 32 22.51 -11.49 11.51
N VAL A 33 21.19 -11.31 11.39
CA VAL A 33 20.37 -10.50 12.30
C VAL A 33 19.70 -11.48 13.26
N ALA A 34 19.67 -11.17 14.56
CA ALA A 34 18.87 -11.92 15.52
C ALA A 34 17.43 -12.00 14.98
N ALA A 35 16.90 -13.21 14.81
CA ALA A 35 15.60 -13.42 14.22
C ALA A 35 14.52 -12.67 15.02
N GLN A 36 13.76 -11.81 14.34
CA GLN A 36 12.43 -11.41 14.79
C GLN A 36 11.66 -12.69 15.14
N ALA A 37 10.77 -12.65 16.15
CA ALA A 37 9.95 -13.81 16.53
C ALA A 37 9.40 -14.52 15.27
N SER A 38 9.50 -15.84 15.24
CA SER A 38 9.32 -16.66 14.03
C SER A 38 8.03 -16.30 13.30
N ALA A 39 8.07 -16.31 11.97
CA ALA A 39 6.95 -15.99 11.09
C ALA A 39 5.64 -16.78 11.33
N SER A 40 5.60 -17.75 12.24
CA SER A 40 4.40 -18.51 12.59
C SER A 40 3.36 -17.74 13.41
N SER A 41 3.63 -16.50 13.84
CA SER A 41 2.64 -15.58 14.43
C SER A 41 2.27 -14.40 13.51
N ARG A 42 2.77 -14.39 12.27
CA ARG A 42 2.57 -13.29 11.31
C ARG A 42 1.23 -13.41 10.62
N ALA A 43 0.72 -12.28 10.12
CA ALA A 43 -0.57 -12.20 9.44
C ALA A 43 -0.72 -13.33 8.40
N ASN A 44 -1.91 -13.91 8.29
CA ASN A 44 -2.22 -14.87 7.25
C ASN A 44 -2.14 -14.16 5.90
N VAL A 45 -1.06 -14.39 5.15
CA VAL A 45 -0.83 -13.75 3.85
C VAL A 45 -0.53 -14.77 2.77
N PHE A 46 -0.92 -14.43 1.54
CA PHE A 46 -0.50 -15.14 0.33
C PHE A 46 0.23 -14.15 -0.59
N VAL A 47 1.52 -14.41 -0.84
CA VAL A 47 2.34 -13.60 -1.74
C VAL A 47 2.34 -14.22 -3.14
N GLN A 48 1.95 -13.43 -4.12
CA GLN A 48 1.92 -13.78 -5.54
C GLN A 48 2.99 -12.96 -6.28
N PRO A 49 4.07 -13.58 -6.77
CA PRO A 49 5.08 -12.88 -7.56
C PRO A 49 4.47 -12.30 -8.85
N LEU A 50 4.90 -11.09 -9.21
CA LEU A 50 4.58 -10.45 -10.49
C LEU A 50 5.85 -10.32 -11.35
N PRO A 51 5.73 -10.26 -12.68
CA PRO A 51 6.86 -9.91 -13.52
C PRO A 51 7.43 -8.55 -13.13
N PRO A 52 8.76 -8.40 -13.05
CA PRO A 52 9.34 -7.09 -12.82
C PRO A 52 9.03 -6.14 -13.98
N GLN A 53 9.00 -4.84 -13.69
CA GLN A 53 8.71 -3.81 -14.69
C GLN A 53 9.85 -2.80 -14.81
N VAL A 54 9.96 -2.19 -15.98
CA VAL A 54 10.76 -0.98 -16.14
C VAL A 54 9.95 0.19 -15.62
N SER A 55 10.50 0.91 -14.65
CA SER A 55 9.96 2.14 -14.12
C SER A 55 10.80 3.33 -14.54
N MET A 56 10.15 4.45 -14.84
CA MET A 56 10.79 5.76 -14.94
C MET A 56 10.59 6.51 -13.61
N LEU A 57 11.70 6.84 -12.95
CA LEU A 57 11.69 7.62 -11.71
C LEU A 57 11.32 9.08 -11.97
N TYR A 58 10.50 9.68 -11.12
CA TYR A 58 10.09 11.07 -11.29
C TYR A 58 11.20 12.07 -10.94
N ALA A 59 12.05 11.72 -9.97
CA ALA A 59 13.08 12.63 -9.46
C ALA A 59 14.15 12.99 -10.50
N ASP A 60 14.47 12.08 -11.42
CA ASP A 60 15.58 12.26 -12.39
C ASP A 60 15.32 11.69 -13.78
N GLY A 61 14.16 11.06 -14.01
CA GLY A 61 13.83 10.42 -15.29
C GLY A 61 14.59 9.13 -15.58
N GLN A 62 15.38 8.60 -14.63
CA GLN A 62 16.14 7.37 -14.83
C GLN A 62 15.18 6.18 -14.98
N GLN A 63 15.51 5.28 -15.93
CA GLN A 63 14.83 3.99 -16.05
C GLN A 63 15.51 2.94 -15.16
N VAL A 64 14.72 2.28 -14.32
CA VAL A 64 15.15 1.22 -13.42
C VAL A 64 14.23 0.01 -13.53
N MET A 65 14.77 -1.19 -13.33
CA MET A 65 13.96 -2.41 -13.29
C MET A 65 13.55 -2.67 -11.83
N VAL A 66 12.25 -2.74 -11.58
CA VAL A 66 11.69 -2.88 -10.23
C VAL A 66 11.00 -4.24 -10.05
N PRO A 67 11.33 -5.00 -8.99
CA PRO A 67 10.60 -6.20 -8.61
C PRO A 67 9.18 -5.87 -8.16
N MET A 68 8.24 -6.76 -8.47
CA MET A 68 6.83 -6.59 -8.13
C MET A 68 6.23 -7.87 -7.53
N GLU A 69 5.24 -7.69 -6.66
CA GLU A 69 4.44 -8.78 -6.06
C GLU A 69 3.05 -8.27 -5.72
N THR A 70 2.08 -9.17 -5.54
CA THR A 70 0.80 -8.88 -4.89
C THR A 70 0.74 -9.66 -3.59
N VAL A 71 0.37 -8.99 -2.49
CA VAL A 71 0.21 -9.62 -1.18
C VAL A 71 -1.28 -9.62 -0.84
N TRP A 72 -1.86 -10.82 -0.84
CA TRP A 72 -3.24 -11.06 -0.42
C TRP A 72 -3.32 -11.26 1.08
N ARG A 73 -4.30 -10.62 1.70
CA ARG A 73 -4.64 -10.66 3.12
C ARG A 73 -6.16 -10.77 3.28
N PRO A 74 -6.66 -11.17 4.44
CA PRO A 74 -8.08 -11.02 4.79
C PRO A 74 -8.45 -9.54 4.78
N VAL A 75 -9.67 -9.21 4.36
CA VAL A 75 -10.28 -7.90 4.63
C VAL A 75 -10.38 -7.69 6.15
N CYS A 76 -10.09 -6.48 6.61
CA CYS A 76 -10.16 -6.11 8.02
C CYS A 76 -11.59 -6.21 8.54
N GLY A 77 -11.76 -6.87 9.68
CA GLY A 77 -13.07 -7.14 10.27
C GLY A 77 -13.19 -8.54 10.88
N PRO A 78 -14.42 -8.99 11.20
CA PRO A 78 -14.63 -10.29 11.82
C PRO A 78 -14.11 -11.41 10.92
N GLY A 79 -13.61 -12.47 11.54
CA GLY A 79 -13.17 -13.68 10.84
C GLY A 79 -11.86 -13.54 10.06
N SER A 80 -11.19 -12.39 10.08
CA SER A 80 -9.89 -12.18 9.41
C SER A 80 -8.85 -13.23 9.84
N SER A 81 -8.81 -13.59 11.13
CA SER A 81 -7.92 -14.61 11.69
C SER A 81 -8.23 -16.04 11.24
N THR A 82 -9.38 -16.29 10.61
CA THR A 82 -9.82 -17.64 10.19
C THR A 82 -9.34 -18.03 8.80
N LEU A 83 -9.03 -17.06 7.93
CA LEU A 83 -8.56 -17.33 6.58
C LEU A 83 -7.09 -17.75 6.60
N THR A 84 -6.78 -18.87 5.96
CA THR A 84 -5.42 -19.41 5.83
C THR A 84 -4.78 -18.98 4.51
N PRO A 85 -3.44 -19.09 4.34
CA PRO A 85 -2.80 -18.82 3.05
C PRO A 85 -3.37 -19.63 1.85
N PRO A 86 -3.75 -20.92 1.99
CA PRO A 86 -4.52 -21.62 0.97
C PRO A 86 -5.87 -20.99 0.62
N ASP A 87 -6.62 -20.51 1.60
CA ASP A 87 -7.91 -19.84 1.37
C ASP A 87 -7.71 -18.54 0.58
N LEU A 88 -6.70 -17.73 0.97
CA LEU A 88 -6.35 -16.50 0.27
C LEU A 88 -5.90 -16.75 -1.17
N ARG A 89 -5.16 -17.83 -1.41
CA ARG A 89 -4.80 -18.25 -2.78
C ARG A 89 -6.05 -18.62 -3.60
N GLN A 90 -7.01 -19.30 -2.98
CA GLN A 90 -8.27 -19.65 -3.65
C GLN A 90 -9.10 -18.40 -3.95
N ILE A 91 -9.18 -17.46 -3.01
CA ILE A 91 -9.85 -16.16 -3.19
C ILE A 91 -9.18 -15.39 -4.35
N ALA A 92 -7.85 -15.30 -4.36
CA ALA A 92 -7.09 -14.66 -5.44
C ALA A 92 -7.38 -15.28 -6.81
N ALA A 93 -7.32 -16.62 -6.91
CA ALA A 93 -7.63 -17.32 -8.15
C ALA A 93 -9.09 -17.15 -8.60
N SER A 94 -10.03 -17.14 -7.65
CA SER A 94 -11.43 -16.87 -7.93
C SER A 94 -11.64 -15.43 -8.42
N HIS A 95 -10.95 -14.47 -7.81
CA HIS A 95 -10.98 -13.07 -8.23
C HIS A 95 -10.50 -12.93 -9.68
N ASP A 96 -9.33 -13.48 -10.00
CA ASP A 96 -8.75 -13.43 -11.34
C ASP A 96 -9.69 -14.05 -12.39
N ALA A 97 -10.32 -15.19 -12.07
CA ALA A 97 -11.27 -15.85 -12.95
C ALA A 97 -12.51 -14.99 -13.23
N LEU A 98 -13.06 -14.31 -12.22
CA LEU A 98 -14.21 -13.42 -12.37
C LEU A 98 -13.88 -12.17 -13.17
N MET A 99 -12.70 -11.59 -12.94
CA MET A 99 -12.23 -10.43 -13.73
C MET A 99 -11.98 -10.80 -15.20
N ALA A 100 -11.50 -12.01 -15.46
CA ALA A 100 -11.27 -12.51 -16.82
C ALA A 100 -12.56 -12.89 -17.57
N SER A 101 -13.58 -13.41 -16.87
CA SER A 101 -14.82 -13.87 -17.52
C SER A 101 -15.76 -12.72 -17.87
N GLY A 102 -15.71 -11.62 -17.12
CA GLY A 102 -16.68 -10.52 -17.22
C GLY A 102 -18.13 -10.94 -16.91
N PRO A 103 -19.11 -10.04 -17.08
CA PRO A 103 -18.93 -8.62 -17.43
C PRO A 103 -18.16 -7.86 -16.34
N VAL A 104 -17.35 -6.87 -16.76
CA VAL A 104 -16.68 -5.93 -15.86
C VAL A 104 -17.38 -4.59 -15.99
N ILE A 105 -17.91 -4.08 -14.88
CA ILE A 105 -18.54 -2.76 -14.78
C ILE A 105 -17.52 -1.80 -14.19
N GLN A 106 -17.18 -0.76 -14.93
CA GLN A 106 -16.32 0.30 -14.43
C GLN A 106 -17.15 1.31 -13.64
N VAL A 107 -16.70 1.66 -12.44
CA VAL A 107 -17.16 2.77 -11.62
C VAL A 107 -16.03 3.79 -11.60
N ASP A 108 -16.30 4.91 -12.28
CA ASP A 108 -15.42 6.04 -12.56
C ASP A 108 -16.38 7.22 -12.81
N GLN A 109 -16.87 7.84 -11.74
CA GLN A 109 -17.89 8.89 -11.73
C GLN A 109 -17.30 10.28 -11.88
N THR A 110 -16.08 10.51 -11.41
CA THR A 110 -15.50 11.84 -11.25
C THR A 110 -14.14 11.93 -11.91
N HIS A 111 -14.11 12.18 -13.22
CA HIS A 111 -12.85 12.56 -13.86
C HIS A 111 -12.49 14.00 -13.50
N ASN A 112 -11.81 14.19 -12.37
CA ASN A 112 -11.13 15.44 -12.08
C ASN A 112 -9.82 15.46 -12.86
N ASP A 113 -9.77 16.21 -13.97
CA ASP A 113 -8.54 16.46 -14.76
C ASP A 113 -7.39 17.10 -13.94
N ALA A 114 -7.63 17.43 -12.67
CA ALA A 114 -6.73 18.16 -11.77
C ALA A 114 -6.43 17.43 -10.45
N GLY A 115 -6.81 16.15 -10.28
CA GLY A 115 -6.56 15.40 -9.04
C GLY A 115 -6.40 13.90 -9.24
N ILE A 116 -6.40 13.15 -8.14
CA ILE A 116 -6.31 11.68 -8.18
C ILE A 116 -7.55 11.08 -8.81
N ASN A 117 -7.36 10.01 -9.59
CA ASN A 117 -8.43 9.28 -10.26
C ASN A 117 -8.48 7.84 -9.74
N PHE A 118 -9.57 7.45 -9.07
CA PHE A 118 -9.83 6.09 -8.63
C PHE A 118 -10.74 5.38 -9.62
N VAL A 119 -10.25 4.27 -10.19
CA VAL A 119 -11.02 3.48 -11.14
C VAL A 119 -11.32 2.12 -10.55
N PHE A 120 -12.59 1.85 -10.27
CA PHE A 120 -13.04 0.56 -9.75
C PHE A 120 -13.62 -0.30 -10.87
N ASN A 121 -12.96 -1.43 -11.15
CA ASN A 121 -13.44 -2.42 -12.11
C ASN A 121 -14.15 -3.55 -11.37
N VAL A 122 -15.47 -3.67 -11.52
CA VAL A 122 -16.31 -4.55 -10.69
C VAL A 122 -16.84 -5.75 -11.49
N SER A 123 -16.66 -6.96 -10.97
CA SER A 123 -17.16 -8.20 -11.59
C SER A 123 -17.83 -9.15 -10.57
N GLY A 124 -18.40 -10.25 -11.08
CA GLY A 124 -18.98 -11.33 -10.28
C GLY A 124 -20.43 -11.10 -9.85
N SER A 125 -20.80 -11.66 -8.70
CA SER A 125 -22.18 -11.63 -8.18
C SER A 125 -22.46 -10.36 -7.39
N ILE A 126 -22.51 -9.22 -8.07
CA ILE A 126 -22.58 -7.87 -7.49
C ILE A 126 -23.92 -7.68 -6.74
N PRO A 127 -23.91 -7.44 -5.40
CA PRO A 127 -25.12 -7.13 -4.64
C PRO A 127 -25.79 -5.82 -5.08
N SER A 128 -27.10 -5.73 -4.92
CA SER A 128 -27.84 -4.48 -5.12
C SER A 128 -27.33 -3.40 -4.16
N GLY A 129 -26.97 -2.24 -4.69
CA GLY A 129 -26.42 -1.11 -3.91
C GLY A 129 -24.90 -1.03 -3.91
N ALA A 130 -24.18 -2.13 -4.18
CA ALA A 130 -22.72 -2.16 -4.15
C ALA A 130 -22.07 -1.15 -5.10
N LEU A 131 -22.56 -1.02 -6.33
CA LEU A 131 -22.01 -0.05 -7.30
C LEU A 131 -22.18 1.41 -6.83
N GLY A 132 -23.32 1.73 -6.19
CA GLY A 132 -23.55 3.07 -5.62
C GLY A 132 -22.67 3.36 -4.41
N ALA A 133 -22.42 2.34 -3.58
CA ALA A 133 -21.49 2.44 -2.46
C ALA A 133 -20.03 2.63 -2.94
N ILE A 134 -19.60 1.90 -3.98
CA ILE A 134 -18.26 2.05 -4.59
C ILE A 134 -18.10 3.47 -5.16
N ALA A 135 -19.10 3.95 -5.88
CA ALA A 135 -19.13 5.33 -6.37
C ALA A 135 -19.04 6.39 -5.25
N THR A 136 -19.66 6.12 -4.10
CA THR A 136 -19.56 6.99 -2.93
C THR A 136 -18.14 6.99 -2.35
N ALA A 137 -17.50 5.82 -2.27
CA ALA A 137 -16.12 5.70 -1.83
C ALA A 137 -15.17 6.42 -2.81
N GLU A 138 -15.33 6.18 -4.11
CA GLU A 138 -14.59 6.82 -5.19
C GLU A 138 -14.62 8.35 -5.08
N ALA A 139 -15.82 8.94 -5.16
CA ALA A 139 -15.99 10.39 -5.13
C ALA A 139 -15.47 11.00 -3.81
N TYR A 140 -15.61 10.27 -2.69
CA TYR A 140 -15.02 10.71 -1.44
C TYR A 140 -13.49 10.74 -1.54
N MET A 141 -12.84 9.62 -1.90
CA MET A 141 -11.38 9.52 -1.92
C MET A 141 -10.73 10.49 -2.91
N GLU A 142 -11.33 10.71 -4.09
CA GLU A 142 -10.85 11.70 -5.06
C GLU A 142 -10.96 13.15 -4.59
N SER A 143 -11.86 13.43 -3.64
CA SER A 143 -11.97 14.77 -3.05
C SER A 143 -10.89 15.08 -2.00
N GLN A 144 -10.04 14.10 -1.66
CA GLN A 144 -9.07 14.21 -0.57
C GLN A 144 -7.65 14.45 -1.04
N PHE A 145 -7.33 14.14 -2.32
CA PHE A 145 -5.96 14.18 -2.82
C PHE A 145 -5.88 14.77 -4.25
N ASN A 146 -4.78 15.44 -4.55
CA ASN A 146 -4.53 16.20 -5.78
C ASN A 146 -3.52 15.51 -6.71
N ASP A 147 -2.99 14.34 -6.34
CA ASP A 147 -2.01 13.60 -7.14
C ASP A 147 -2.52 13.27 -8.53
N LEU A 148 -1.79 13.63 -9.59
CA LEU A 148 -2.18 13.34 -10.97
C LEU A 148 -1.86 11.89 -11.38
N ILE A 149 -2.45 10.93 -10.66
CA ILE A 149 -2.28 9.49 -10.87
C ILE A 149 -3.62 8.79 -11.02
N THR A 150 -3.60 7.63 -11.64
CA THR A 150 -4.74 6.71 -11.63
C THR A 150 -4.48 5.51 -10.72
N VAL A 151 -5.36 5.32 -9.74
CA VAL A 151 -5.40 4.16 -8.86
C VAL A 151 -6.50 3.23 -9.33
N THR A 152 -6.11 2.23 -10.12
CA THR A 152 -7.04 1.18 -10.55
C THR A 152 -7.17 0.11 -9.47
N VAL A 153 -8.39 -0.18 -9.06
CA VAL A 153 -8.76 -1.23 -8.13
C VAL A 153 -9.69 -2.21 -8.83
N ASN A 154 -9.31 -3.48 -8.90
CA ASN A 154 -10.19 -4.54 -9.41
C ASN A 154 -10.96 -5.12 -8.23
N LEU A 155 -12.28 -5.25 -8.36
CA LEU A 155 -13.17 -5.72 -7.32
C LEU A 155 -14.06 -6.84 -7.87
N SER A 156 -14.19 -7.94 -7.13
CA SER A 156 -15.17 -8.98 -7.44
C SER A 156 -16.04 -9.35 -6.26
N PHE A 157 -17.22 -9.89 -6.55
CA PHE A 157 -18.13 -10.45 -5.54
C PHE A 157 -18.33 -11.94 -5.74
N ALA A 158 -18.12 -12.73 -4.69
CA ALA A 158 -18.29 -14.18 -4.67
C ALA A 158 -18.82 -14.65 -3.32
N THR A 159 -19.34 -15.87 -3.26
CA THR A 159 -19.74 -16.48 -1.99
C THR A 159 -18.51 -16.98 -1.25
N LEU A 160 -18.27 -16.42 -0.07
CA LEU A 160 -17.19 -16.80 0.84
C LEU A 160 -17.75 -17.43 2.12
N PRO A 161 -16.92 -18.11 2.95
CA PRO A 161 -17.36 -18.66 4.22
C PRO A 161 -18.08 -17.63 5.11
N SER A 162 -18.92 -18.15 6.01
CA SER A 162 -19.61 -17.30 6.99
C SER A 162 -18.60 -16.51 7.83
N ASN A 163 -18.97 -15.29 8.21
CA ASN A 163 -18.13 -14.34 8.95
C ASN A 163 -16.85 -13.88 8.24
N VAL A 164 -16.66 -14.17 6.94
CA VAL A 164 -15.56 -13.61 6.15
C VAL A 164 -16.10 -12.46 5.31
N LEU A 165 -15.53 -11.26 5.48
CA LEU A 165 -15.87 -10.07 4.67
C LEU A 165 -15.32 -10.19 3.26
N GLY A 166 -14.07 -10.65 3.12
CA GLY A 166 -13.39 -10.73 1.84
C GLY A 166 -11.91 -11.08 1.96
N GLY A 167 -11.25 -11.08 0.81
CA GLY A 167 -9.80 -11.02 0.69
C GLY A 167 -9.39 -9.81 -0.14
N THR A 168 -8.31 -9.17 0.25
CA THR A 168 -7.77 -7.94 -0.33
C THR A 168 -6.31 -8.17 -0.73
N GLY A 169 -5.90 -7.68 -1.89
CA GLY A 169 -4.58 -7.87 -2.46
C GLY A 169 -4.00 -6.52 -2.84
N SER A 170 -2.92 -6.11 -2.19
CA SER A 170 -2.17 -4.91 -2.59
C SER A 170 -0.97 -5.32 -3.44
N SER A 171 -0.77 -4.67 -4.58
CA SER A 171 0.43 -4.83 -5.40
C SER A 171 1.54 -3.94 -4.87
N TYR A 172 2.77 -4.45 -4.82
CA TYR A 172 3.95 -3.78 -4.29
C TYR A 172 5.06 -3.67 -5.32
N VAL A 173 5.90 -2.66 -5.10
CA VAL A 173 7.17 -2.40 -5.76
C VAL A 173 8.26 -2.38 -4.69
N ASN A 174 9.37 -3.08 -4.93
CA ASN A 174 10.57 -3.00 -4.09
C ASN A 174 11.55 -1.99 -4.69
N VAL A 175 11.94 -0.98 -3.92
CA VAL A 175 12.86 0.07 -4.36
C VAL A 175 14.02 0.26 -3.40
N THR A 176 15.13 0.79 -3.91
CA THR A 176 16.25 1.18 -3.07
C THR A 176 15.84 2.34 -2.16
N TRP A 177 16.43 2.42 -0.96
CA TRP A 177 16.22 3.54 -0.05
C TRP A 177 16.56 4.89 -0.71
N ALA A 178 17.64 4.94 -1.50
CA ALA A 178 18.01 6.15 -2.22
C ALA A 178 16.90 6.65 -3.16
N ASN A 179 16.27 5.74 -3.92
CA ASN A 179 15.18 6.10 -4.83
C ASN A 179 13.91 6.46 -4.06
N ALA A 180 13.58 5.74 -2.98
CA ALA A 180 12.45 6.06 -2.11
C ALA A 180 12.59 7.46 -1.51
N ARG A 181 13.75 7.76 -0.91
CA ARG A 181 14.05 9.08 -0.36
C ARG A 181 13.99 10.19 -1.41
N ASN A 182 14.56 9.96 -2.58
CA ASN A 182 14.57 10.97 -3.65
C ASN A 182 13.15 11.22 -4.18
N GLY A 183 12.33 10.18 -4.33
CA GLY A 183 10.91 10.30 -4.69
C GLY A 183 10.15 11.12 -3.66
N LEU A 184 10.17 10.70 -2.39
CA LEU A 184 9.52 11.44 -1.29
C LEU A 184 10.00 12.89 -1.18
N ASN A 185 11.28 13.17 -1.44
CA ASN A 185 11.79 14.55 -1.44
C ASN A 185 11.37 15.38 -2.65
N ALA A 186 11.21 14.75 -3.81
CA ALA A 186 10.84 15.41 -5.05
C ALA A 186 9.33 15.62 -5.15
N GLY A 187 8.54 14.70 -4.59
CA GLY A 187 7.08 14.73 -4.61
C GLY A 187 6.45 15.56 -3.50
N LYS A 188 7.20 15.95 -2.47
CA LYS A 188 6.68 16.71 -1.34
C LYS A 188 6.07 18.05 -1.75
N ASP A 189 4.97 18.43 -1.12
CA ASP A 189 4.35 19.74 -1.31
C ASP A 189 4.88 20.81 -0.31
N THR A 190 4.19 21.96 -0.21
CA THR A 190 4.60 23.03 0.71
C THR A 190 4.36 22.73 2.19
N ASN A 191 3.52 21.75 2.45
CA ASN A 191 3.01 21.36 3.75
C ASN A 191 3.81 20.16 4.31
N ASP A 192 4.45 19.40 3.41
CA ASP A 192 5.46 18.37 3.67
C ASP A 192 6.86 18.92 3.99
N THR A 193 7.16 19.00 5.28
CA THR A 193 8.46 19.51 5.77
C THR A 193 9.44 18.40 6.14
N ILE A 194 8.96 17.25 6.60
CA ILE A 194 9.79 16.23 7.26
C ILE A 194 10.63 15.40 6.29
N GLN A 195 10.20 15.26 5.02
CA GLN A 195 10.82 14.46 3.98
C GLN A 195 12.25 14.93 3.67
N SER A 196 12.51 16.24 3.84
CA SER A 196 13.84 16.85 3.71
C SER A 196 14.85 16.38 4.76
N PHE A 197 14.35 15.84 5.86
CA PHE A 197 15.14 15.33 6.97
C PHE A 197 15.17 13.80 6.99
N LEU A 198 14.78 13.12 5.91
CA LEU A 198 14.99 11.69 5.76
C LEU A 198 16.50 11.35 5.66
N PRO A 199 16.96 10.19 6.20
CA PRO A 199 18.35 9.75 6.21
C PRO A 199 19.05 9.89 4.86
N THR A 200 20.08 10.73 4.80
CA THR A 200 20.76 11.11 3.55
C THR A 200 21.69 10.04 3.00
N THR A 201 21.95 8.97 3.75
CA THR A 201 22.78 7.85 3.31
C THR A 201 22.04 6.96 2.31
N SER A 202 22.75 6.03 1.68
CA SER A 202 22.15 4.99 0.83
C SER A 202 21.36 3.93 1.60
N THR A 203 21.25 4.08 2.92
CA THR A 203 20.51 3.21 3.83
C THR A 203 19.68 4.01 4.83
N ILE A 204 18.65 3.36 5.37
CA ILE A 204 17.81 3.83 6.47
C ILE A 204 18.05 2.97 7.71
N PRO A 205 18.37 3.55 8.89
CA PRO A 205 18.57 2.77 10.11
C PRO A 205 17.21 2.29 10.67
N VAL A 206 17.11 1.00 10.97
CA VAL A 206 15.90 0.32 11.47
C VAL A 206 16.26 -0.62 12.61
N ARG A 207 15.41 -0.67 13.64
CA ARG A 207 15.44 -1.67 14.71
C ARG A 207 14.28 -2.64 14.50
N TYR A 208 14.59 -3.94 14.47
CA TYR A 208 13.60 -5.03 14.40
C TYR A 208 13.32 -5.67 15.76
N SER A 209 13.71 -5.00 16.85
CA SER A 209 13.47 -5.41 18.23
C SER A 209 13.47 -4.19 19.15
N SER A 210 13.07 -4.37 20.41
CA SER A 210 13.17 -3.34 21.45
C SER A 210 14.61 -2.99 21.86
N GLY A 211 15.60 -3.77 21.43
CA GLY A 211 17.02 -3.51 21.72
C GLY A 211 17.59 -2.37 20.88
N ALA A 212 18.84 -1.99 21.17
CA ALA A 212 19.57 -0.92 20.46
C ALA A 212 20.24 -1.38 19.15
N ALA A 213 20.05 -2.64 18.73
CA ALA A 213 20.66 -3.16 17.50
C ALA A 213 20.00 -2.54 16.26
N ILE A 214 20.83 -1.97 15.38
CA ILE A 214 20.39 -1.27 14.17
C ILE A 214 20.80 -2.08 12.93
N THR A 215 19.84 -2.28 12.04
CA THR A 215 20.05 -2.72 10.67
C THR A 215 19.96 -1.50 9.74
N ASN A 216 20.94 -1.35 8.86
CA ASN A 216 20.92 -0.31 7.83
C ASN A 216 20.25 -0.87 6.57
N GLU A 217 18.94 -0.65 6.44
CA GLU A 217 18.16 -1.15 5.32
C GLU A 217 18.49 -0.43 4.03
N THR A 218 18.64 -1.18 2.95
CA THR A 218 18.97 -0.65 1.62
C THR A 218 17.75 -0.49 0.72
N ARG A 219 16.58 -0.95 1.18
CA ARG A 219 15.35 -1.02 0.39
C ARG A 219 14.10 -0.77 1.22
N VAL A 220 13.03 -0.41 0.54
CA VAL A 220 11.70 -0.20 1.09
C VAL A 220 10.66 -0.71 0.10
N PHE A 221 9.57 -1.27 0.60
CA PHE A 221 8.43 -1.68 -0.21
C PHE A 221 7.36 -0.58 -0.22
N PHE A 222 6.89 -0.26 -1.42
CA PHE A 222 5.79 0.68 -1.65
C PHE A 222 4.67 -0.07 -2.34
N THR A 223 3.42 0.18 -1.98
CA THR A 223 2.32 -0.28 -2.82
C THR A 223 2.37 0.43 -4.17
N VAL A 224 1.77 -0.17 -5.20
CA VAL A 224 1.79 0.38 -6.56
C VAL A 224 1.13 1.76 -6.63
N ALA A 225 0.05 2.01 -5.88
CA ALA A 225 -0.54 3.34 -5.83
C ALA A 225 0.42 4.35 -5.18
N ASN A 226 1.04 4.01 -4.06
CA ASN A 226 1.94 4.91 -3.34
C ASN A 226 3.22 5.18 -4.13
N TYR A 227 3.74 4.17 -4.80
CA TYR A 227 4.89 4.29 -5.71
C TYR A 227 4.61 5.29 -6.84
N ARG A 228 3.40 5.24 -7.42
CA ARG A 228 2.96 6.16 -8.49
C ARG A 228 2.74 7.58 -8.00
N ALA A 229 2.35 7.77 -6.75
CA ALA A 229 2.16 9.11 -6.20
C ALA A 229 3.49 9.88 -6.15
N THR A 230 4.58 9.21 -5.72
CA THR A 230 5.80 9.95 -5.33
C THR A 230 7.12 9.50 -5.96
N ILE A 231 7.28 8.24 -6.39
CA ILE A 231 8.61 7.71 -6.78
C ILE A 231 8.76 7.54 -8.29
N GLY A 232 7.81 6.87 -8.93
CA GLY A 232 7.94 6.56 -10.34
C GLY A 232 6.73 5.86 -10.96
N SER A 233 6.85 5.57 -12.25
CA SER A 233 5.76 4.97 -13.02
C SER A 233 5.88 3.45 -13.10
N VAL A 234 4.78 2.73 -12.87
CA VAL A 234 4.62 1.30 -13.18
C VAL A 234 3.21 1.06 -13.69
N SER A 235 3.01 0.01 -14.47
CA SER A 235 1.70 -0.38 -15.03
C SER A 235 0.99 -1.46 -14.19
N GLY A 236 -0.30 -1.67 -14.46
CA GLY A 236 -1.12 -2.70 -13.80
C GLY A 236 -2.04 -2.16 -12.70
N THR A 237 -2.77 -3.06 -12.05
CA THR A 237 -3.73 -2.72 -11.01
C THR A 237 -3.02 -2.48 -9.67
N ALA A 238 -3.45 -1.46 -8.92
CA ALA A 238 -2.90 -1.16 -7.60
C ALA A 238 -3.39 -2.17 -6.54
N ALA A 239 -4.66 -2.57 -6.62
CA ALA A 239 -5.24 -3.57 -5.73
C ALA A 239 -6.29 -4.46 -6.39
N SER A 240 -6.42 -5.67 -5.84
CA SER A 240 -7.44 -6.65 -6.19
C SER A 240 -8.23 -7.02 -4.94
N MET A 241 -9.54 -6.93 -4.96
CA MET A 241 -10.40 -7.19 -3.81
C MET A 241 -11.50 -8.18 -4.19
N GLN A 242 -11.80 -9.14 -3.32
CA GLN A 242 -12.97 -10.00 -3.46
C GLN A 242 -13.79 -9.94 -2.18
N TYR A 243 -15.02 -9.44 -2.29
CA TYR A 243 -15.95 -9.31 -1.19
C TYR A 243 -17.00 -10.41 -1.19
N ASN A 244 -17.44 -10.78 0.01
CA ASN A 244 -18.45 -11.80 0.21
C ASN A 244 -19.83 -11.27 -0.18
N ASN A 245 -20.45 -11.87 -1.20
CA ASN A 245 -21.74 -11.43 -1.73
C ASN A 245 -22.95 -11.79 -0.84
N ILE A 246 -22.77 -12.68 0.14
CA ILE A 246 -23.82 -13.07 1.10
C ILE A 246 -23.59 -12.49 2.50
N PHE A 247 -22.58 -11.64 2.68
CA PHE A 247 -22.32 -10.98 3.94
C PHE A 247 -23.31 -9.84 4.19
N ALA A 248 -23.57 -9.53 5.46
CA ALA A 248 -24.54 -8.53 5.88
C ALA A 248 -24.00 -7.10 5.70
N TRP A 249 -23.92 -6.66 4.45
CA TRP A 249 -23.51 -5.31 4.09
C TRP A 249 -24.63 -4.30 4.27
N ASP A 250 -24.26 -3.12 4.75
CA ASP A 250 -25.00 -1.89 4.51
C ASP A 250 -24.28 -1.09 3.41
N PHE A 251 -25.03 -0.66 2.40
CA PHE A 251 -24.50 0.03 1.23
C PHE A 251 -24.77 1.54 1.25
N ASP A 252 -25.48 2.05 2.27
CA ASP A 252 -25.81 3.47 2.40
C ASP A 252 -25.59 3.96 3.83
N PRO A 253 -24.38 4.46 4.16
CA PRO A 253 -24.09 4.94 5.50
C PRO A 253 -24.80 6.25 5.88
N SER A 254 -25.43 6.96 4.92
CA SER A 254 -26.06 8.27 5.17
C SER A 254 -27.28 8.21 6.07
N ASN A 255 -27.88 7.03 6.21
CA ASN A 255 -29.04 6.77 7.07
C ASN A 255 -28.67 6.00 8.37
N GLY A 256 -27.37 5.86 8.64
CA GLY A 256 -26.82 5.07 9.75
C GLY A 256 -26.70 3.58 9.42
N ILE A 257 -25.96 2.83 10.24
CA ILE A 257 -25.72 1.39 10.02
C ILE A 257 -26.55 0.57 11.00
N SER A 258 -27.40 -0.30 10.46
CA SER A 258 -28.22 -1.20 11.28
C SER A 258 -27.39 -2.22 12.06
N SER A 259 -27.87 -2.63 13.24
CA SER A 259 -27.26 -3.69 14.05
C SER A 259 -27.01 -4.96 13.23
N GLY A 260 -25.80 -5.52 13.36
CA GLY A 260 -25.38 -6.73 12.64
C GLY A 260 -24.97 -6.52 11.19
N LYS A 261 -24.98 -5.27 10.69
CA LYS A 261 -24.43 -4.92 9.38
C LYS A 261 -23.13 -4.14 9.49
N TYR A 262 -22.36 -4.18 8.40
CA TYR A 262 -21.11 -3.44 8.24
C TYR A 262 -21.25 -2.45 7.09
N SER A 263 -20.73 -1.24 7.26
CA SER A 263 -20.71 -0.26 6.18
C SER A 263 -19.74 -0.71 5.08
N PHE A 264 -20.27 -0.99 3.90
CA PHE A 264 -19.46 -1.39 2.76
C PHE A 264 -18.61 -0.23 2.22
N VAL A 265 -19.12 1.02 2.30
CA VAL A 265 -18.36 2.20 1.87
C VAL A 265 -17.10 2.37 2.71
N ASP A 266 -17.24 2.29 4.03
CA ASP A 266 -16.12 2.41 4.97
C ASP A 266 -15.06 1.32 4.74
N VAL A 267 -15.51 0.08 4.53
CA VAL A 267 -14.60 -1.04 4.24
C VAL A 267 -13.86 -0.82 2.92
N VAL A 268 -14.55 -0.40 1.85
CA VAL A 268 -13.87 -0.12 0.56
C VAL A 268 -12.84 1.00 0.70
N ILE A 269 -13.15 2.08 1.44
CA ILE A 269 -12.22 3.18 1.68
C ILE A 269 -10.99 2.69 2.46
N HIS A 270 -11.19 1.90 3.51
CA HIS A 270 -10.11 1.35 4.31
C HIS A 270 -9.20 0.41 3.53
N GLU A 271 -9.79 -0.56 2.82
CA GLU A 271 -9.03 -1.53 2.03
C GLU A 271 -8.28 -0.84 0.88
N THR A 272 -8.85 0.22 0.32
CA THR A 272 -8.16 1.06 -0.67
C THR A 272 -7.05 1.90 -0.01
N GLY A 273 -7.21 2.32 1.25
CA GLY A 273 -6.16 2.94 2.05
C GLY A 273 -4.92 2.06 2.22
N HIS A 274 -5.09 0.74 2.40
CA HIS A 274 -3.96 -0.20 2.33
C HIS A 274 -3.32 -0.22 0.94
N ALA A 275 -4.12 -0.22 -0.13
CA ALA A 275 -3.60 -0.12 -1.50
C ALA A 275 -2.82 1.18 -1.74
N MET A 276 -3.17 2.25 -1.02
CA MET A 276 -2.47 3.54 -0.99
C MET A 276 -1.23 3.55 -0.08
N GLY A 277 -0.83 2.42 0.49
CA GLY A 277 0.45 2.32 1.19
C GLY A 277 0.37 2.53 2.70
N PHE A 278 -0.84 2.57 3.27
CA PHE A 278 -1.00 2.42 4.72
C PHE A 278 -0.77 0.95 5.11
N THR A 279 0.47 0.49 4.97
CA THR A 279 0.88 -0.89 5.17
C THR A 279 2.25 -0.94 5.86
N SER A 280 2.46 -1.92 6.72
CA SER A 280 3.71 -2.14 7.45
C SER A 280 4.36 -3.49 7.12
N GLY A 281 5.69 -3.47 6.99
CA GLY A 281 6.50 -4.68 6.85
C GLY A 281 6.41 -5.60 8.07
N ILE A 282 6.08 -5.06 9.26
CA ILE A 282 5.96 -5.81 10.52
C ILE A 282 4.97 -6.98 10.41
N ASP A 283 3.92 -6.83 9.61
CA ASP A 283 2.82 -7.81 9.55
C ASP A 283 3.24 -9.16 8.96
N PHE A 284 4.21 -9.17 8.04
CA PHE A 284 4.56 -10.40 7.31
C PHE A 284 6.01 -10.45 6.81
N ARG A 285 6.68 -9.32 6.56
CA ARG A 285 8.03 -9.28 5.98
C ARG A 285 9.09 -9.59 7.03
N VAL A 286 10.15 -10.29 6.63
CA VAL A 286 11.27 -10.61 7.52
C VAL A 286 12.34 -9.55 7.33
N ASN A 287 12.52 -8.69 8.33
CA ASN A 287 13.53 -7.62 8.32
C ASN A 287 13.43 -6.75 7.05
N ASP A 288 12.25 -6.24 6.76
CA ASP A 288 12.02 -5.22 5.75
C ASP A 288 10.98 -4.22 6.25
N ILE A 289 10.95 -3.05 5.62
CA ILE A 289 10.04 -1.96 5.94
C ILE A 289 9.16 -1.58 4.75
N GLU A 290 7.99 -1.05 5.04
CA GLU A 290 7.07 -0.42 4.09
C GLU A 290 6.99 1.09 4.31
N ALA A 291 6.26 1.82 3.46
CA ALA A 291 6.29 3.28 3.43
C ALA A 291 6.01 3.94 4.79
N ILE A 292 4.99 3.50 5.53
CA ILE A 292 4.68 4.10 6.85
C ILE A 292 5.77 3.83 7.89
N ASP A 293 6.53 2.74 7.74
CA ASP A 293 7.58 2.37 8.69
C ASP A 293 8.78 3.33 8.62
N ILE A 294 8.92 4.10 7.53
CA ILE A 294 9.92 5.18 7.40
C ILE A 294 9.75 6.24 8.51
N PHE A 295 8.50 6.44 8.95
CA PHE A 295 8.05 7.41 9.93
C PHE A 295 7.67 6.75 11.27
N ARG A 296 7.94 5.45 11.42
CA ARG A 296 7.57 4.69 12.62
C ARG A 296 8.70 4.70 13.65
N PHE A 297 8.42 5.23 14.82
CA PHE A 297 9.35 5.29 15.93
C PHE A 297 8.79 4.60 17.18
N GLN A 298 9.66 4.44 18.17
CA GLN A 298 9.26 3.95 19.48
C GLN A 298 8.75 5.12 20.28
N ARG A 299 7.51 5.07 20.76
CA ARG A 299 6.87 6.21 21.43
C ARG A 299 7.54 6.54 22.78
N THR A 300 7.82 5.53 23.63
CA THR A 300 8.50 5.78 24.90
C THR A 300 9.98 5.50 24.77
N ASP A 301 10.82 6.46 25.12
CA ASP A 301 12.23 6.36 24.80
C ASP A 301 13.19 6.79 25.91
N GLY A 302 12.80 7.72 26.79
CA GLY A 302 13.56 8.08 27.97
C GLY A 302 15.04 8.38 27.65
N ALA A 303 15.98 7.75 28.37
CA ALA A 303 17.41 7.92 28.09
C ALA A 303 17.89 7.29 26.77
N GLY A 304 17.06 6.45 26.14
CA GLY A 304 17.34 5.80 24.86
C GLY A 304 17.14 6.73 23.66
N ASP A 305 16.28 7.76 23.79
CA ASP A 305 16.03 8.79 22.78
C ASP A 305 15.82 8.15 21.39
N TYR A 306 14.66 7.52 21.26
CA TYR A 306 14.23 6.67 20.16
C TYR A 306 13.06 7.31 19.40
N ASN A 307 12.37 8.27 20.01
CA ASN A 307 11.38 9.13 19.39
C ASN A 307 12.05 10.48 19.10
N PRO A 308 12.14 10.93 17.86
CA PRO A 308 12.85 12.18 17.56
C PRO A 308 12.06 13.41 18.04
N ASP A 309 12.72 14.35 18.72
CA ASP A 309 12.14 15.66 19.11
C ASP A 309 12.48 16.77 18.10
N THR A 310 13.54 16.54 17.31
CA THR A 310 14.07 17.50 16.34
C THR A 310 14.23 16.86 14.96
N THR A 311 14.29 17.69 13.93
CA THR A 311 14.55 17.21 12.57
C THR A 311 15.96 16.59 12.40
N ALA A 312 16.93 17.03 13.21
CA ALA A 312 18.26 16.42 13.25
C ALA A 312 18.22 15.00 13.83
N GLU A 313 17.41 14.78 14.88
CA GLU A 313 17.15 13.44 15.40
C GLU A 313 16.38 12.61 14.38
N PHE A 314 15.30 13.13 13.80
CA PHE A 314 14.51 12.41 12.80
C PHE A 314 15.37 11.81 11.66
N GLN A 315 16.38 12.56 11.22
CA GLN A 315 17.33 12.13 10.19
C GLN A 315 18.24 10.99 10.66
N ALA A 316 18.65 10.99 11.94
CA ALA A 316 19.64 10.06 12.48
C ALA A 316 19.04 8.84 13.19
N ARG A 317 17.84 8.98 13.76
CA ARG A 317 17.22 7.96 14.63
C ARG A 317 16.79 6.75 13.83
N ALA A 318 16.94 5.59 14.46
CA ALA A 318 16.52 4.34 13.88
C ALA A 318 15.02 4.14 14.05
N ARG A 319 14.35 3.74 12.97
CA ARG A 319 12.92 3.44 12.94
C ARG A 319 12.67 2.18 13.76
N LEU A 320 11.46 2.00 14.26
CA LEU A 320 11.09 0.77 14.96
C LEU A 320 10.15 -0.06 14.09
N ALA A 321 10.65 -1.12 13.47
CA ALA A 321 9.85 -2.06 12.67
C ALA A 321 9.76 -3.42 13.38
N ALA A 322 9.25 -3.44 14.60
CA ALA A 322 9.28 -4.62 15.44
C ALA A 322 7.87 -5.11 15.79
N PHE A 323 7.69 -6.44 15.84
CA PHE A 323 6.40 -7.03 16.21
C PHE A 323 6.25 -7.02 17.73
N ASN A 324 5.22 -6.35 18.25
CA ASN A 324 4.88 -6.30 19.67
C ASN A 324 6.09 -6.04 20.60
N ALA A 325 7.00 -5.16 20.19
CA ALA A 325 8.28 -4.96 20.85
C ALA A 325 8.85 -3.53 20.64
N PRO A 326 8.97 -2.71 21.70
CA PRO A 326 8.27 -2.87 22.97
C PRO A 326 6.75 -2.92 22.75
N ASN A 327 6.07 -3.68 23.59
CA ASN A 327 4.62 -3.86 23.48
C ASN A 327 3.92 -2.50 23.51
N ASP A 328 3.07 -2.27 22.51
CA ASP A 328 2.13 -1.17 22.46
C ASP A 328 2.81 0.20 22.41
N ASP A 329 4.01 0.26 21.85
CA ASP A 329 4.91 1.40 21.99
C ASP A 329 5.43 1.96 20.66
N GLN A 330 4.56 2.06 19.66
CA GLN A 330 4.90 2.57 18.34
C GLN A 330 4.03 3.77 17.97
N ASN A 331 4.64 4.76 17.34
CA ASN A 331 3.99 5.94 16.78
C ASN A 331 4.42 6.16 15.34
N PHE A 332 3.52 6.75 14.57
CA PHE A 332 3.83 7.49 13.36
C PHE A 332 4.22 8.90 13.79
N ASP A 333 5.38 9.39 13.38
CA ASP A 333 5.92 10.66 13.85
C ASP A 333 6.34 11.55 12.67
N LEU A 334 5.85 12.79 12.67
CA LEU A 334 6.20 13.86 11.73
C LEU A 334 6.89 15.05 12.41
N ILE A 335 7.30 14.90 13.68
CA ILE A 335 7.72 15.94 14.64
C ILE A 335 6.60 16.92 15.00
N SER A 336 5.85 17.39 14.00
CA SER A 336 4.72 18.31 14.18
C SER A 336 3.49 17.64 14.80
N VAL A 337 3.36 16.33 14.62
CA VAL A 337 2.26 15.52 15.14
C VAL A 337 2.67 14.06 15.23
N GLU A 338 2.08 13.35 16.19
CA GLU A 338 2.26 11.92 16.38
C GLU A 338 0.92 11.19 16.46
N TYR A 339 0.88 9.98 15.88
CA TYR A 339 -0.28 9.08 15.97
C TYR A 339 0.16 7.70 16.42
N ARG A 340 -0.57 7.10 17.37
CA ARG A 340 -0.24 5.74 17.82
C ARG A 340 -0.53 4.75 16.70
N LEU A 341 0.40 3.84 16.45
CA LEU A 341 0.23 2.74 15.52
C LEU A 341 0.06 1.43 16.28
N SER A 342 -0.68 0.50 15.68
CA SER A 342 -0.64 -0.91 16.07
C SER A 342 0.75 -1.49 15.78
N ASP A 343 1.13 -2.54 16.50
CA ASP A 343 2.48 -3.15 16.43
C ASP A 343 2.46 -4.64 16.06
N GLY A 344 1.31 -5.15 15.61
CA GLY A 344 1.08 -6.54 15.26
C GLY A 344 0.36 -7.36 16.35
N ALA A 345 0.14 -6.83 17.56
CA ALA A 345 -0.62 -7.52 18.59
C ALA A 345 -1.52 -6.57 19.44
N PRO A 346 -2.84 -6.80 19.53
CA PRO A 346 -3.60 -7.85 18.84
C PRO A 346 -3.78 -7.57 17.34
N ASP A 347 -3.63 -6.32 16.92
CA ASP A 347 -3.98 -5.85 15.58
C ASP A 347 -2.77 -5.61 14.70
N GLN A 348 -2.96 -5.74 13.39
CA GLN A 348 -1.91 -5.61 12.38
C GLN A 348 -1.24 -4.23 12.45
N ALA A 349 0.08 -4.20 12.29
CA ALA A 349 0.86 -2.98 12.31
C ALA A 349 0.54 -2.03 11.14
N SER A 350 -0.09 -2.51 10.07
CA SER A 350 -0.65 -1.70 8.98
C SER A 350 -1.83 -0.80 9.42
N HIS A 351 -1.94 -0.39 10.68
CA HIS A 351 -3.08 0.38 11.20
C HIS A 351 -2.67 1.43 12.23
N VAL A 352 -3.50 2.47 12.35
CA VAL A 352 -3.53 3.26 13.58
C VAL A 352 -3.98 2.36 14.73
N ARG A 353 -3.55 2.70 15.94
CA ARG A 353 -3.91 1.93 17.12
C ARG A 353 -5.40 2.10 17.43
N GLU A 354 -6.10 1.00 17.69
CA GLU A 354 -7.48 1.01 18.19
C GLU A 354 -7.56 1.72 19.56
N GLN A 355 -8.46 2.69 19.66
CA GLN A 355 -8.66 3.51 20.86
C GLN A 355 -10.03 4.19 20.87
N ALA A 356 -10.47 4.62 22.06
CA ALA A 356 -11.74 5.32 22.25
C ALA A 356 -11.50 6.77 22.69
N ALA A 357 -11.85 7.80 21.91
CA ALA A 357 -12.38 7.75 20.53
C ALA A 357 -11.33 7.31 19.50
N ASN A 358 -11.79 6.71 18.40
CA ASN A 358 -10.94 6.31 17.29
C ASN A 358 -10.24 7.52 16.67
N ILE A 359 -9.06 7.29 16.10
CA ILE A 359 -8.25 8.38 15.54
C ILE A 359 -8.27 8.44 14.03
N GLY A 360 -8.69 7.38 13.34
CA GLY A 360 -8.76 7.30 11.89
C GLY A 360 -9.56 6.10 11.39
N ILE A 361 -9.90 6.08 10.11
CA ILE A 361 -10.54 4.92 9.47
C ILE A 361 -9.54 3.80 9.22
N MET A 362 -8.23 4.08 9.18
CA MET A 362 -7.17 3.06 9.14
C MET A 362 -6.99 2.33 10.48
N ASP A 363 -8.05 2.30 11.30
CA ASP A 363 -8.19 1.54 12.53
C ASP A 363 -8.59 0.09 12.20
N PRO A 364 -7.99 -0.92 12.84
CA PRO A 364 -8.23 -2.32 12.49
C PRO A 364 -9.62 -2.82 12.92
N ALA A 365 -10.27 -2.14 13.86
CA ALA A 365 -11.48 -2.61 14.51
C ALA A 365 -12.75 -2.11 13.81
N PHE A 366 -13.08 -2.66 12.65
CA PHE A 366 -14.43 -2.51 12.11
C PHE A 366 -15.44 -3.27 12.96
N ALA A 367 -16.32 -2.56 13.64
CA ALA A 367 -17.45 -3.17 14.32
C ALA A 367 -18.75 -2.99 13.52
N SER A 368 -19.68 -3.93 13.72
CA SER A 368 -21.04 -3.79 13.19
C SER A 368 -21.71 -2.54 13.75
N ALA A 369 -22.62 -1.95 12.97
CA ALA A 369 -23.36 -0.72 13.33
C ALA A 369 -22.50 0.55 13.49
N GLN A 370 -21.26 0.55 13.00
CA GLN A 370 -20.39 1.73 12.99
C GLN A 370 -20.20 2.27 11.57
N THR A 371 -20.03 3.58 11.49
CA THR A 371 -19.57 4.27 10.28
C THR A 371 -18.82 5.54 10.63
N TYR A 372 -17.90 5.94 9.75
CA TYR A 372 -17.16 7.19 9.76
C TYR A 372 -17.81 8.27 8.89
N PHE A 373 -18.94 7.98 8.23
CA PHE A 373 -19.69 8.95 7.43
C PHE A 373 -20.03 10.22 8.24
N PRO A 374 -20.01 11.42 7.61
CA PRO A 374 -19.60 11.69 6.22
C PRO A 374 -18.10 11.94 6.04
N ASN A 375 -17.32 11.97 7.12
CA ASN A 375 -15.90 12.33 7.11
C ASN A 375 -15.08 11.10 7.47
N TYR A 376 -14.85 10.26 6.46
CA TYR A 376 -14.24 8.94 6.63
C TYR A 376 -12.80 9.05 7.15
N TYR A 377 -11.92 9.76 6.44
CA TYR A 377 -10.59 10.06 6.91
C TYR A 377 -10.58 11.09 8.04
N LYS A 378 -9.72 10.85 9.01
CA LYS A 378 -9.32 11.79 10.05
C LYS A 378 -7.91 12.29 9.78
N ALA A 379 -7.46 13.25 10.59
CA ALA A 379 -6.12 13.81 10.49
C ALA A 379 -5.01 12.74 10.59
N SER A 380 -5.20 11.65 11.37
CA SER A 380 -4.20 10.58 11.42
C SER A 380 -4.06 9.82 10.11
N ASP A 381 -5.17 9.66 9.36
CA ASP A 381 -5.15 8.99 8.06
C ASP A 381 -4.52 9.92 7.03
N THR A 382 -5.04 11.15 6.91
CA THR A 382 -4.58 12.08 5.88
C THR A 382 -3.13 12.50 6.07
N ASN A 383 -2.68 12.77 7.30
CA ASN A 383 -1.29 13.14 7.53
C ASN A 383 -0.32 11.97 7.27
N ALA A 384 -0.76 10.73 7.46
CA ALA A 384 0.04 9.56 7.10
C ALA A 384 0.13 9.40 5.58
N PHE A 385 -0.98 9.57 4.85
CA PHE A 385 -0.98 9.55 3.38
C PHE A 385 -0.11 10.67 2.79
N ASP A 386 -0.25 11.90 3.30
CA ASP A 386 0.57 13.09 2.94
C ASP A 386 2.05 12.76 3.08
N ALA A 387 2.45 12.30 4.26
CA ALA A 387 3.84 11.98 4.56
C ALA A 387 4.46 10.90 3.65
N ILE A 388 3.68 9.89 3.25
CA ILE A 388 4.14 8.84 2.34
C ILE A 388 4.03 9.23 0.86
N GLY A 389 3.55 10.43 0.55
CA GLY A 389 3.69 11.09 -0.74
C GLY A 389 2.40 11.29 -1.54
N TYR A 390 1.27 11.52 -0.87
CA TYR A 390 0.01 11.92 -1.50
C TYR A 390 -0.36 13.37 -1.18
N ASP A 391 -0.48 14.23 -2.17
CA ASP A 391 -0.76 15.66 -1.95
C ASP A 391 -2.24 15.90 -1.63
N ARG A 392 -2.55 16.69 -0.60
CA ARG A 392 -3.93 16.99 -0.14
C ARG A 392 -4.47 18.36 -0.53
#